data_AF-A0A2W6C5X8-F1
#
_entry.id   AF-A0A2W6C5X8-F1
#
_cell.length_a   1.000
_cell.length_b   1.000
_cell.length_c   1.000
_cell.angle_alpha   90.00
_cell.angle_beta   90.00
_cell.angle_gamma   90.00
#
_symmetry.space_group_name_H-M   'P 1'
#
loop_
_entity.id
_entity.type
_entity.pdbx_description
1 polymer ?
#
loop_
_entity_poly.entity_id
_entity_poly.type
_entity_poly.pdbx_seq_one_letter_code
_entity_poly.pdbx_strand_id
1 'polypeptide(L)'
;MRKRKLTVNVDADLITALKVSAARSHRRDYEVVEEALRQHLGLQNVVDRIWAGLENTALPENEAITVATAEVKMNRAQRQAKAR
;
A
#
# COMPACT_ATOMS: atom_id res chain seq x y z
N MET A 1 -2.07 1.06 2.66
CA MET A 1 -2.77 0.39 3.78
C MET A 1 -2.09 0.71 5.11
N ARG A 2 -2.82 0.65 6.24
CA ARG A 2 -2.28 0.91 7.59
C ARG A 2 -1.39 -0.25 8.05
N LYS A 3 -0.17 0.03 8.49
CA LYS A 3 0.77 -0.99 9.00
C LYS A 3 0.41 -1.43 10.43
N ARG A 4 0.59 -2.71 10.75
CA ARG A 4 0.43 -3.29 12.10
C ARG A 4 1.76 -3.88 12.57
N LYS A 5 2.06 -3.81 13.87
CA LYS A 5 3.27 -4.39 14.46
C LYS A 5 3.17 -5.92 14.44
N LEU A 6 4.26 -6.57 14.02
CA LEU A 6 4.46 -8.01 14.06
C LEU A 6 5.78 -8.29 14.80
N THR A 7 5.79 -9.30 15.67
CA THR A 7 7.00 -9.76 16.35
C THR A 7 7.21 -11.23 16.01
N VAL A 8 8.39 -11.55 15.47
CA VAL A 8 8.77 -12.90 15.03
C VAL A 8 10.19 -13.20 15.48
N ASN A 9 10.47 -14.47 15.77
CA ASN A 9 11.83 -14.94 15.99
C ASN A 9 12.43 -15.36 14.64
N VAL A 10 13.68 -14.97 14.39
CA VAL A 10 14.41 -15.22 13.15
C VAL A 10 15.87 -15.48 13.47
N ASP A 11 16.52 -16.29 12.64
CA ASP A 11 17.93 -16.65 12.83
C ASP A 11 18.85 -15.42 12.79
N ALA A 12 19.93 -15.47 13.58
CA ALA A 12 20.88 -14.36 13.70
C ALA A 12 21.55 -14.03 12.35
N ASP A 13 21.83 -15.05 11.54
CA ASP A 13 22.41 -14.88 10.21
C ASP A 13 21.43 -14.17 9.26
N LEU A 14 20.14 -14.47 9.38
CA LEU A 14 19.10 -13.81 8.59
C LEU A 14 18.94 -12.34 8.97
N ILE A 15 19.04 -12.00 10.27
CA ILE A 15 19.05 -10.60 10.74
C ILE A 15 20.25 -9.85 10.16
N THR A 16 21.41 -10.50 10.10
CA THR A 16 22.63 -9.90 9.54
C THR A 16 22.47 -9.65 8.04
N ALA A 17 21.98 -10.63 7.30
CA ALA A 17 21.71 -10.50 5.87
C ALA A 17 20.68 -9.39 5.57
N LEU A 18 19.63 -9.29 6.39
CA LEU A 18 18.61 -8.23 6.30
C LEU A 18 19.24 -6.84 6.43
N LYS A 19 20.06 -6.62 7.47
CA LYS A 19 20.72 -5.31 7.70
C LYS A 19 21.65 -4.93 6.56
N VAL A 20 22.42 -5.89 6.03
CA VAL A 20 23.29 -5.66 4.87
C VAL A 20 22.48 -5.29 3.64
N SER A 21 21.37 -5.99 3.38
CA SER A 21 20.47 -5.68 2.27
C SER A 21 19.84 -4.28 2.41
N ALA A 22 19.31 -3.96 3.59
CA ALA A 22 18.72 -2.67 3.91
C ALA A 22 19.72 -1.52 3.69
N ALA A 23 20.96 -1.68 4.19
CA ALA A 23 22.03 -0.70 4.00
C ALA A 23 22.40 -0.51 2.52
N ARG A 24 22.54 -1.60 1.75
CA ARG A 24 22.86 -1.53 0.31
C ARG A 24 21.76 -0.83 -0.48
N SER A 25 20.50 -1.12 -0.15
CA SER A 25 19.35 -0.54 -0.85
C SER A 25 18.94 0.84 -0.33
N HIS A 26 19.60 1.38 0.70
CA HIS A 26 19.18 2.62 1.39
C HIS A 26 17.71 2.56 1.89
N ARG A 27 17.27 1.38 2.32
CA ARG A 27 15.92 1.11 2.82
C ARG A 27 15.94 0.77 4.29
N ARG A 28 14.79 0.86 4.95
CA ARG A 28 14.64 0.39 6.34
C ARG A 28 14.39 -1.11 6.36
N ASP A 29 14.82 -1.78 7.44
CA ASP A 29 14.66 -3.23 7.63
C ASP A 29 13.23 -3.71 7.38
N TYR A 30 12.23 -2.99 7.89
CA TYR A 30 10.82 -3.38 7.71
C TYR A 30 10.38 -3.33 6.24
N GLU A 31 10.98 -2.47 5.40
CA GLU A 31 10.61 -2.35 3.99
C GLU A 31 11.08 -3.57 3.21
N VAL A 32 12.30 -4.03 3.51
CA VAL A 32 12.88 -5.24 2.92
C VAL A 32 12.10 -6.48 3.37
N VAL A 33 11.74 -6.57 4.65
CA VAL A 33 10.90 -7.68 5.16
C VAL A 33 9.51 -7.67 4.54
N GLU A 34 8.87 -6.50 4.46
CA GLU A 34 7.52 -6.35 3.90
C GLU A 34 7.51 -6.71 2.40
N GLU A 35 8.53 -6.30 1.65
CA GLU A 35 8.70 -6.69 0.25
C GLU A 35 8.90 -8.20 0.10
N ALA A 36 9.84 -8.81 0.85
CA ALA A 36 10.10 -10.24 0.76
C ALA A 36 8.83 -11.07 1.10
N LEU A 37 8.08 -10.66 2.13
CA LEU A 37 6.81 -11.30 2.49
C LEU A 37 5.76 -11.11 1.39
N ARG A 38 5.67 -9.93 0.78
CA ARG A 38 4.73 -9.70 -0.33
C ARG A 38 5.08 -10.54 -1.55
N GLN A 39 6.35 -10.66 -1.90
CA GLN A 39 6.80 -11.50 -3.00
C GLN A 39 6.50 -12.98 -2.71
N HIS A 40 6.88 -13.46 -1.53
CA HIS A 40 6.68 -14.85 -1.13
C HIS A 40 5.21 -15.25 -1.06
N LEU A 41 4.34 -14.36 -0.54
CA LEU A 41 2.90 -14.60 -0.45
C LEU A 41 2.15 -14.24 -1.74
N GLY A 42 2.85 -13.85 -2.81
CA GLY A 42 2.26 -13.44 -4.08
C GLY A 42 1.47 -12.13 -4.03
N LEU A 43 1.52 -11.39 -2.92
CA LEU A 43 0.83 -10.11 -2.73
C LEU A 43 1.45 -8.97 -3.56
N GLN A 44 2.70 -9.11 -4.02
CA GLN A 44 3.34 -8.17 -4.93
C GLN A 44 2.48 -7.99 -6.21
N ASN A 45 1.98 -9.11 -6.75
CA ASN A 45 1.17 -9.15 -7.96
C ASN A 45 -0.33 -9.03 -7.70
N VAL A 46 -0.77 -9.01 -6.44
CA VAL A 46 -2.20 -8.83 -6.11
C VAL A 46 -2.62 -7.39 -6.37
N VAL A 47 -1.76 -6.43 -6.06
CA VAL A 47 -2.00 -5.02 -6.38
C VAL A 47 -2.06 -4.85 -7.90
N ASP A 48 -1.08 -5.41 -8.63
CA ASP A 48 -1.07 -5.36 -10.11
C ASP A 48 -2.26 -6.11 -10.72
N ARG A 49 -2.69 -7.26 -10.15
CA ARG A 49 -3.87 -7.99 -10.60
C ARG A 49 -5.17 -7.24 -10.32
N ILE A 50 -5.26 -6.55 -9.18
CA ILE A 50 -6.40 -5.68 -8.86
C ILE A 50 -6.41 -4.47 -9.80
N TRP A 51 -5.26 -3.84 -10.06
CA TRP A 51 -5.15 -2.72 -11.01
C TRP A 51 -5.45 -3.15 -12.45
N ALA A 52 -4.95 -4.31 -12.91
CA ALA A 52 -5.27 -4.88 -14.22
C ALA A 52 -6.75 -5.30 -14.33
N GLY A 53 -7.38 -5.72 -13.23
CA GLY A 53 -8.82 -5.91 -13.15
C GLY A 53 -9.59 -4.59 -13.24
N LEU A 54 -9.08 -3.55 -12.58
CA LEU A 54 -9.66 -2.20 -12.62
C LEU A 54 -9.49 -1.50 -13.97
N GLU A 55 -8.43 -1.77 -14.74
CA GLU A 55 -8.26 -1.23 -16.11
C GLU A 55 -9.43 -1.62 -17.03
N ASN A 56 -9.93 -2.85 -16.91
CA ASN A 56 -11.12 -3.31 -17.64
C ASN A 56 -12.45 -2.82 -17.04
N THR A 57 -12.39 -2.21 -15.85
CA THR A 57 -13.54 -1.63 -15.14
C THR A 57 -13.41 -0.11 -15.01
N ALA A 58 -12.49 0.49 -15.77
CA ALA A 58 -12.24 1.92 -15.73
C ALA A 58 -13.52 2.62 -16.20
N LEU A 59 -14.10 3.41 -15.31
CA LEU A 59 -15.26 4.23 -15.65
C LEU A 59 -14.89 5.16 -16.80
N PRO A 60 -15.77 5.34 -17.80
CA PRO A 60 -15.55 6.34 -18.82
C PRO A 60 -15.33 7.71 -18.16
N GLU A 61 -14.50 8.55 -18.79
CA GLU A 61 -13.94 9.77 -18.19
C GLU A 61 -15.00 10.68 -17.53
N ASN A 62 -16.17 10.79 -18.16
CA ASN A 62 -17.31 11.56 -17.65
C ASN A 62 -17.86 11.01 -16.31
N GLU A 63 -17.97 9.70 -16.17
CA GLU A 63 -18.44 9.06 -14.94
C GLU A 63 -17.37 9.14 -13.83
N ALA A 64 -16.09 8.99 -14.21
CA ALA A 64 -14.98 9.17 -13.28
C ALA A 64 -14.93 10.60 -12.70
N ILE A 65 -15.10 11.63 -13.53
CA ILE A 65 -15.17 13.04 -13.10
C ILE A 65 -16.36 13.28 -12.18
N THR A 66 -17.50 12.66 -12.50
CA THR A 66 -18.73 12.79 -11.69
C THR A 66 -18.53 12.22 -10.29
N VAL A 67 -17.94 11.01 -10.18
CA VAL A 67 -17.63 10.39 -8.90
C VAL A 67 -16.60 11.20 -8.11
N ALA A 68 -15.52 11.64 -8.75
CA ALA A 68 -14.47 12.44 -8.10
C ALA A 68 -15.00 13.77 -7.55
N THR A 69 -15.84 14.46 -8.31
CA THR A 69 -16.43 15.74 -7.87
C THR A 69 -17.47 15.57 -6.77
N ALA A 70 -18.23 14.47 -6.78
CA ALA A 70 -19.16 14.12 -5.70
C ALA A 70 -18.42 13.88 -4.37
N GLU A 71 -17.33 13.09 -4.40
CA GLU A 71 -16.51 12.81 -3.22
C GLU A 71 -15.86 14.07 -2.64
N VAL A 72 -15.32 14.94 -3.50
CA VAL A 72 -14.74 16.23 -3.06
C VAL A 72 -15.80 17.08 -2.36
N LYS A 73 -17.04 17.12 -2.87
CA LYS A 73 -18.15 17.84 -2.22
C LYS A 73 -18.51 17.23 -0.87
N MET A 74 -18.63 15.91 -0.78
CA MET A 74 -18.95 15.21 0.47
C MET A 74 -17.86 15.41 1.53
N ASN A 75 -16.59 15.31 1.15
CA ASN A 75 -15.47 15.51 2.07
C ASN A 75 -15.42 16.94 2.61
N ARG A 76 -15.69 17.94 1.76
CA ARG A 76 -15.82 19.34 2.18
C ARG A 76 -16.98 19.54 3.15
N ALA A 77 -18.14 18.94 2.88
CA ALA A 77 -19.29 19.01 3.78
C ALA A 77 -19.01 18.35 5.14
N GLN A 78 -18.36 17.19 5.17
CA GLN A 78 -17.94 16.52 6.41
C GLN A 78 -16.93 17.36 7.21
N ARG A 79 -15.97 17.99 6.54
CA ARG A 79 -15.00 18.90 7.19
C ARG A 79 -15.67 20.13 7.78
N GLN A 80 -16.64 20.70 7.09
CA GLN A 80 -17.43 21.83 7.59
C GLN A 80 -18.33 21.44 8.76
N ALA A 81 -18.94 20.25 8.71
CA ALA A 81 -19.76 19.71 9.80
C ALA A 81 -18.94 19.38 11.06
N LYS A 82 -17.67 18.98 10.91
CA LYS A 82 -16.75 18.68 12.01
C LYS A 82 -16.09 19.94 12.61
N ALA A 83 -16.17 21.07 11.92
CA ALA A 83 -15.62 22.36 12.35
C ALA A 83 -16.66 23.26 13.06
N ARG A 84 -17.92 22.82 13.16
CA ARG A 84 -18.99 23.38 13.99
C ARG A 84 -19.13 22.57 15.26
#